data_AF-A0A8J1VQF8-F1
#
_entry.id   AF-A0A8J1VQF8-F1
#
_cell.length_a   1.000
_cell.length_b   1.000
_cell.length_c   1.000
_cell.angle_alpha   90.00
_cell.angle_beta   90.00
_cell.angle_gamma   90.00
#
_symmetry.space_group_name_H-M   'P 1'
#
loop_
_entity.id
_entity.type
_entity.pdbx_description
1 polymer ?
#
loop_
_entity_poly.entity_id
_entity_poly.type
_entity_poly.pdbx_seq_one_letter_code
_entity_poly.pdbx_strand_id
1 'polypeptide(L)'
;MARSLFHSSLRTCRSAICITGRSNSTSSSSTTSASAPDATTPNHKTPQPTTSFPRLNLFDLPDDRPSGNKWWTDASHLRVGQPGNVYSGRTFPVMRSNDFMGQYKRLQSIMLRTGVRRELKRKEYHEGPSEKRVRLASERHRRRFAHMVREKVHLVQLLRNRS
;
A
#
# COMPACT_ATOMS: atom_id res chain seq x y z
N MET A 1 9.35 -25.99 57.21
CA MET A 1 8.96 -26.45 55.86
C MET A 1 9.38 -25.40 54.84
N ALA A 2 10.56 -25.55 54.24
CA ALA A 2 11.11 -24.62 53.26
C ALA A 2 10.98 -25.22 51.86
N ARG A 3 10.31 -24.53 50.93
CA ARG A 3 10.31 -24.89 49.50
C ARG A 3 10.85 -23.71 48.70
N SER A 4 11.95 -24.01 48.02
CA SER A 4 12.77 -23.17 47.16
C SER A 4 12.01 -22.64 45.94
N LEU A 5 12.20 -21.34 45.67
CA LEU A 5 11.77 -20.64 44.46
C LEU A 5 12.73 -20.98 43.31
N PHE A 6 12.26 -21.75 42.32
CA PHE A 6 12.96 -21.90 41.04
C PHE A 6 12.64 -20.69 40.15
N HIS A 7 13.62 -19.81 39.95
CA HIS A 7 13.59 -18.75 38.95
C HIS A 7 13.95 -19.34 37.58
N SER A 8 13.00 -19.31 36.64
CA SER A 8 13.21 -19.71 35.25
C SER A 8 13.75 -18.53 34.44
N SER A 9 15.08 -18.40 34.37
CA SER A 9 15.76 -17.44 33.51
C SER A 9 15.80 -17.96 32.07
N LEU A 10 14.94 -17.41 31.20
CA LEU A 10 14.93 -17.73 29.77
C LEU A 10 15.95 -16.85 29.03
N ARG A 11 17.06 -17.52 28.72
CA ARG A 11 18.05 -17.33 27.64
C ARG A 11 17.60 -16.38 26.51
N THR A 12 18.29 -15.24 26.39
CA THR A 12 18.37 -14.48 25.13
C THR A 12 19.68 -14.85 24.44
N CYS A 13 19.60 -15.80 23.51
CA CYS A 13 20.71 -16.10 22.60
C CYS A 13 20.80 -15.00 21.53
N ARG A 14 22.00 -14.41 21.46
CA ARG A 14 22.50 -13.57 20.36
C ARG A 14 22.31 -14.27 19.01
N SER A 15 21.91 -13.51 18.00
CA SER A 15 22.27 -13.82 16.61
C SER A 15 22.54 -12.52 15.87
N ALA A 16 23.81 -12.11 15.88
CA ALA A 16 24.34 -11.10 14.99
C ALA A 16 24.52 -11.76 13.62
N ILE A 17 23.77 -11.31 12.62
CA ILE A 17 23.98 -11.71 11.22
C ILE A 17 24.86 -10.64 10.60
N CYS A 18 26.16 -10.91 10.54
CA CYS A 18 27.13 -10.17 9.74
C CYS A 18 27.03 -10.65 8.30
N ILE A 19 26.39 -9.85 7.44
CA ILE A 19 26.39 -10.09 5.99
C ILE A 19 27.71 -9.55 5.45
N THR A 20 28.57 -10.46 5.04
CA THR A 20 29.82 -10.19 4.32
C THR A 20 29.54 -9.39 3.04
N GLY A 21 30.15 -8.21 2.93
CA GLY A 21 30.15 -7.40 1.72
C GLY A 21 30.90 -8.11 0.61
N ARG A 22 30.20 -8.41 -0.48
CA ARG A 22 30.80 -8.89 -1.74
C ARG A 22 30.87 -7.70 -2.70
N SER A 23 32.11 -7.34 -3.02
CA SER A 23 32.52 -6.34 -4.01
C SER A 23 32.11 -6.76 -5.42
N ASN A 24 31.46 -5.86 -6.17
CA ASN A 24 31.48 -5.87 -7.63
C ASN A 24 32.06 -4.54 -8.11
N SER A 25 33.30 -4.63 -8.58
CA SER A 25 34.04 -3.60 -9.30
C SER A 25 33.43 -3.46 -10.69
N THR A 26 32.80 -2.32 -10.97
CA THR A 26 32.40 -1.96 -12.34
C THR A 26 33.41 -0.95 -12.87
N SER A 27 34.44 -1.46 -13.53
CA SER A 27 35.37 -0.71 -14.34
C SER A 27 34.77 -0.47 -15.73
N SER A 28 34.52 0.78 -16.10
CA SER A 28 34.41 1.17 -17.51
C SER A 28 34.88 2.61 -17.70
N SER A 29 36.12 2.69 -18.16
CA SER A 29 36.89 3.84 -18.65
C SER A 29 36.19 4.49 -19.87
N SER A 30 36.07 5.82 -19.89
CA SER A 30 36.90 6.78 -20.66
C SER A 30 36.55 6.95 -22.15
N THR A 31 35.98 8.13 -22.46
CA THR A 31 36.36 9.09 -23.52
C THR A 31 36.89 8.60 -24.87
N THR A 32 36.16 8.94 -25.93
CA THR A 32 36.75 9.36 -27.22
C THR A 32 35.92 10.51 -27.80
N SER A 33 36.56 11.68 -27.86
CA SER A 33 36.18 12.84 -28.67
C SER A 33 36.78 12.70 -30.07
N ALA A 34 36.01 12.95 -31.13
CA ALA A 34 36.53 13.45 -32.42
C ALA A 34 35.40 13.88 -33.38
N SER A 35 35.44 15.18 -33.71
CA SER A 35 35.30 15.79 -35.03
C SER A 35 34.07 15.53 -35.92
N ALA A 36 33.37 16.64 -36.20
CA ALA A 36 32.47 16.81 -37.34
C ALA A 36 33.21 16.64 -38.69
N PRO A 37 32.49 16.18 -39.72
CA PRO A 37 32.36 17.06 -40.88
C PRO A 37 30.96 17.07 -41.52
N ASP A 38 30.58 18.28 -41.91
CA ASP A 38 29.94 18.68 -43.16
C ASP A 38 28.53 18.21 -43.57
N ALA A 39 27.81 19.17 -44.12
CA ALA A 39 26.42 19.12 -44.48
C ALA A 39 26.18 18.32 -45.77
N THR A 40 25.21 17.42 -45.74
CA THR A 40 24.38 17.10 -46.90
C THR A 40 23.03 16.61 -46.38
N THR A 41 21.97 17.32 -46.73
CA THR A 41 20.59 17.00 -46.36
C THR A 41 19.97 16.13 -47.46
N PRO A 42 19.83 14.80 -47.29
CA PRO A 42 18.88 14.05 -48.10
C PRO A 42 17.52 14.10 -47.40
N ASN A 43 16.57 14.75 -48.07
CA ASN A 43 15.17 14.85 -47.71
C ASN A 43 14.51 13.46 -47.79
N HIS A 44 14.68 12.64 -46.75
CA HIS A 44 13.93 11.39 -46.59
C HIS A 44 12.62 11.67 -45.89
N LYS A 45 11.55 11.75 -46.70
CA LYS A 45 10.16 11.59 -46.26
C LYS A 45 10.08 10.31 -45.42
N THR A 46 10.00 10.47 -44.10
CA THR A 46 9.71 9.36 -43.19
C THR A 46 8.26 8.92 -43.47
N PRO A 47 7.99 7.68 -43.93
CA PRO A 47 6.63 7.17 -43.94
C PRO A 47 6.20 7.04 -42.49
N GLN A 48 5.23 7.86 -42.10
CA GLN A 48 4.52 7.74 -40.83
C GLN A 48 4.03 6.30 -40.69
N PRO A 49 4.26 5.61 -39.56
CA PRO A 49 3.61 4.34 -39.31
C PRO A 49 2.10 4.61 -39.23
N THR A 50 1.36 4.21 -40.26
CA THR A 50 -0.11 4.12 -40.27
C THR A 50 -0.56 2.99 -39.37
N THR A 51 -0.21 3.08 -38.09
CA THR A 51 -0.86 2.30 -37.04
C THR A 51 -2.14 3.04 -36.73
N SER A 52 -3.18 2.73 -37.51
CA SER A 52 -4.57 3.04 -37.19
C SER A 52 -4.99 2.24 -35.95
N PHE A 53 -4.41 2.58 -34.81
CA PHE A 53 -5.08 2.31 -33.55
C PHE A 53 -6.42 3.07 -33.62
N PRO A 54 -7.56 2.42 -33.34
CA PRO A 54 -8.75 3.19 -33.09
C PRO A 54 -8.40 4.15 -31.94
N ARG A 55 -8.27 5.44 -32.26
CA ARG A 55 -8.40 6.47 -31.24
C ARG A 55 -9.79 6.22 -30.68
N LEU A 56 -9.84 5.58 -29.52
CA LEU A 56 -10.96 5.80 -28.63
C LEU A 56 -10.95 7.30 -28.42
N ASN A 57 -11.85 7.99 -29.12
CA ASN A 57 -12.13 9.38 -28.86
C ASN A 57 -12.45 9.43 -27.38
N LEU A 58 -11.52 10.00 -26.60
CA LEU A 58 -11.70 10.26 -25.17
C LEU A 58 -12.96 11.12 -24.89
N PHE A 59 -13.56 11.63 -25.96
CA PHE A 59 -14.71 12.52 -26.04
C PHE A 59 -16.08 11.85 -26.24
N ASP A 60 -16.17 10.53 -26.44
CA ASP A 60 -17.48 9.82 -26.55
C ASP A 60 -17.75 8.90 -25.36
N LEU A 61 -17.41 9.33 -24.14
CA LEU A 61 -18.08 8.79 -22.97
C LEU A 61 -19.35 9.60 -22.72
N PRO A 62 -20.50 8.97 -22.41
CA PRO A 62 -21.69 9.70 -22.01
C PRO A 62 -21.35 10.73 -20.94
N ASP A 63 -21.80 11.96 -21.16
CA ASP A 63 -21.55 13.13 -20.30
C ASP A 63 -22.30 13.03 -18.95
N ASP A 64 -22.88 11.86 -18.65
CA ASP A 64 -23.40 11.48 -17.34
C ASP A 64 -22.28 11.18 -16.33
N ARG A 65 -21.03 11.61 -16.60
CA ARG A 65 -20.04 11.75 -15.53
C ARG A 65 -20.53 12.91 -14.68
N PRO A 66 -21.04 12.69 -13.45
CA PRO A 66 -21.56 13.76 -12.61
C PRO A 66 -20.50 14.85 -12.50
N SER A 67 -20.80 16.00 -13.11
CA SER A 67 -19.98 17.22 -13.20
C SER A 67 -18.85 17.23 -12.18
N GLY A 68 -17.63 16.96 -12.66
CA GLY A 68 -16.31 17.30 -12.12
C GLY A 68 -15.93 16.93 -10.68
N ASN A 69 -16.81 17.05 -9.70
CA ASN A 69 -16.55 16.92 -8.27
C ASN A 69 -17.80 16.47 -7.47
N LYS A 70 -18.88 15.95 -8.10
CA LYS A 70 -20.14 15.64 -7.39
C LYS A 70 -20.38 14.17 -7.02
N TRP A 71 -19.68 13.23 -7.65
CA TRP A 71 -19.93 11.79 -7.41
C TRP A 71 -19.75 11.37 -5.95
N TRP A 72 -18.79 11.98 -5.23
CA TRP A 72 -18.56 11.69 -3.81
C TRP A 72 -19.60 12.35 -2.91
N THR A 73 -20.12 13.51 -3.31
CA THR A 73 -21.18 14.23 -2.61
C THR A 73 -22.45 13.40 -2.66
N ASP A 74 -22.88 13.00 -3.87
CA ASP A 74 -24.07 12.17 -4.10
C ASP A 74 -23.95 10.81 -3.38
N ALA A 75 -22.78 10.18 -3.41
CA ALA A 75 -22.52 8.95 -2.66
C ALA A 75 -22.56 9.13 -1.13
N SER A 76 -22.13 10.30 -0.63
CA SER A 76 -22.12 10.59 0.82
C SER A 76 -23.51 10.85 1.40
N HIS A 77 -24.42 11.42 0.61
CA HIS A 77 -25.80 11.71 1.02
C HIS A 77 -26.62 10.44 1.27
N LEU A 78 -26.30 9.31 0.63
CA LEU A 78 -27.15 8.13 0.61
C LEU A 78 -27.20 7.34 1.93
N ARG A 79 -26.27 7.54 2.88
CA ARG A 79 -26.21 6.66 4.08
C ARG A 79 -25.87 7.32 5.41
N VAL A 80 -25.18 8.47 5.45
CA VAL A 80 -24.61 9.00 6.72
C VAL A 80 -24.77 10.53 6.88
N GLY A 81 -25.38 11.23 5.92
CA GLY A 81 -25.42 12.69 5.92
C GLY A 81 -24.08 13.28 5.47
N GLN A 82 -24.09 14.57 5.11
CA GLN A 82 -22.90 15.26 4.60
C GLN A 82 -21.79 15.23 5.67
N PRO A 83 -20.53 14.87 5.33
CA PRO A 83 -19.44 14.91 6.29
C PRO A 83 -19.19 16.35 6.72
N GLY A 84 -19.67 16.72 7.90
CA GLY A 84 -19.62 18.09 8.42
C GLY A 84 -18.30 18.43 9.13
N ASN A 85 -17.48 17.44 9.49
CA ASN A 85 -16.22 17.66 10.21
C ASN A 85 -15.19 16.53 10.00
N VAL A 86 -13.95 16.74 10.46
CA VAL A 86 -12.85 15.75 10.44
C VAL A 86 -13.21 14.46 11.22
N TYR A 87 -14.21 14.55 12.10
CA TYR A 87 -14.68 13.45 12.96
C TYR A 87 -15.87 12.68 12.35
N SER A 88 -16.36 13.03 11.16
CA SER A 88 -17.62 12.50 10.60
C SER A 88 -17.54 11.01 10.25
N GLY A 89 -16.34 10.43 10.20
CA GLY A 89 -16.11 8.97 10.08
C GLY A 89 -15.64 8.27 11.36
N ARG A 90 -15.58 8.99 12.49
CA ARG A 90 -15.06 8.51 13.79
C ARG A 90 -16.01 8.83 14.95
N THR A 91 -17.22 9.27 14.65
CA THR A 91 -18.27 9.59 15.62
C THR A 91 -19.38 8.56 15.52
N PHE A 92 -19.83 8.02 16.64
CA PHE A 92 -20.94 7.07 16.69
C PHE A 92 -21.99 7.56 17.69
N PRO A 93 -23.23 7.81 17.26
CA PRO A 93 -24.30 8.14 18.18
C PRO A 93 -24.67 6.90 19.01
N VAL A 94 -24.89 7.11 20.30
CA VAL A 94 -25.42 6.08 21.20
C VAL A 94 -26.95 6.20 21.15
N MET A 95 -27.60 5.29 20.42
CA MET A 95 -29.05 5.40 20.16
C MET A 95 -29.91 4.93 21.34
N ARG A 96 -29.37 4.08 22.22
CA ARG A 96 -30.06 3.58 23.42
C ARG A 96 -29.13 3.70 24.63
N SER A 97 -29.70 4.07 25.78
CA SER A 97 -28.94 4.28 27.04
C SER A 97 -28.06 3.10 27.45
N ASN A 98 -28.48 1.84 27.18
CA ASN A 98 -27.74 0.64 27.57
C ASN A 98 -26.78 0.09 26.48
N ASP A 99 -26.61 0.78 25.34
CA ASP A 99 -25.77 0.31 24.22
C ASP A 99 -24.41 1.04 24.11
N PHE A 100 -24.02 1.78 25.16
CA PHE A 100 -22.75 2.50 25.16
C PHE A 100 -21.56 1.58 24.85
N MET A 101 -21.50 0.42 25.52
CA MET A 101 -20.37 -0.51 25.37
C MET A 101 -20.33 -1.15 23.97
N GLY A 102 -21.47 -1.42 23.36
CA GLY A 102 -21.57 -1.94 21.99
C GLY A 102 -21.05 -0.93 20.98
N GLN A 103 -21.52 0.33 21.09
CA GLN A 103 -21.10 1.43 20.22
C GLN A 103 -19.62 1.79 20.41
N TYR A 104 -19.10 1.70 21.64
CA TYR A 104 -17.67 1.90 21.91
C TYR A 104 -16.80 0.81 21.25
N LYS A 105 -17.18 -0.48 21.35
CA LYS A 105 -16.49 -1.58 20.65
C LYS A 105 -16.52 -1.42 19.14
N ARG A 106 -17.66 -0.94 18.59
CA ARG A 106 -17.79 -0.62 17.16
C ARG A 106 -16.83 0.49 16.75
N LEU A 107 -16.79 1.58 17.51
CA LEU A 107 -15.84 2.68 17.29
C LEU A 107 -14.39 2.17 17.30
N GLN A 108 -14.01 1.38 18.31
CA GLN A 108 -12.67 0.79 18.40
C GLN A 108 -12.31 -0.06 17.16
N SER A 109 -13.24 -0.91 16.71
CA SER A 109 -13.05 -1.75 15.53
C SER A 109 -12.78 -0.93 14.26
N ILE A 110 -13.49 0.19 14.12
CA ILE A 110 -13.34 1.10 12.98
C ILE A 110 -12.01 1.87 13.04
N MET A 111 -11.60 2.33 14.22
CA MET A 111 -10.27 2.93 14.42
C MET A 111 -9.12 1.96 14.11
N LEU A 112 -9.32 0.66 14.36
CA LEU A 112 -8.36 -0.39 13.99
C LEU A 112 -8.33 -0.63 12.47
N ARG A 113 -9.50 -0.74 11.83
CA ARG A 113 -9.62 -0.98 10.38
C ARG A 113 -9.04 0.16 9.56
N THR A 114 -9.32 1.39 9.96
CA THR A 114 -8.78 2.61 9.31
C THR A 114 -7.28 2.81 9.58
N GLY A 115 -6.72 2.13 10.58
CA GLY A 115 -5.29 2.18 10.87
C GLY A 115 -4.83 3.47 11.56
N VAL A 116 -5.76 4.29 12.08
CA VAL A 116 -5.47 5.59 12.72
C VAL A 116 -4.44 5.46 13.83
N ARG A 117 -4.57 4.45 14.69
CA ARG A 117 -3.61 4.21 15.80
C ARG A 117 -2.20 3.92 15.29
N ARG A 118 -2.09 3.14 14.21
CA ARG A 118 -0.80 2.81 13.60
C ARG A 118 -0.17 4.03 12.94
N GLU A 119 -1.00 4.87 12.34
CA GLU A 119 -0.56 6.12 11.73
C GLU A 119 -0.06 7.12 12.79
N LEU A 120 -0.80 7.31 13.88
CA LEU A 120 -0.39 8.17 14.99
C LEU A 120 0.98 7.74 15.53
N LYS A 121 1.16 6.44 15.79
CA LYS A 121 2.45 5.92 16.28
C LYS A 121 3.60 6.14 15.29
N ARG A 122 3.34 6.10 13.98
CA ARG A 122 4.37 6.39 12.97
C ARG A 122 4.67 7.86 12.82
N LYS A 123 3.72 8.73 13.17
CA LYS A 123 3.85 10.18 13.10
C LYS A 123 4.51 10.79 14.33
N GLU A 124 4.66 10.03 15.42
CA GLU A 124 5.40 10.45 16.63
C GLU A 124 6.85 10.87 16.30
N TYR A 125 7.48 10.20 15.33
CA TYR A 125 8.85 10.49 14.90
C TYR A 125 8.94 10.64 13.38
N HIS A 126 9.90 11.43 12.92
CA HIS A 126 10.18 11.57 11.49
C HIS A 126 10.80 10.28 10.93
N GLU A 127 10.18 9.71 9.90
CA GLU A 127 10.72 8.61 9.09
C GLU A 127 11.26 9.18 7.77
N GLY A 128 12.51 8.89 7.43
CA GLY A 128 13.10 9.36 6.17
C GLY A 128 12.39 8.78 4.95
N PRO A 129 12.39 9.47 3.79
CA PRO A 129 11.66 9.00 2.60
C PRO A 129 12.20 7.67 2.04
N SER A 130 13.49 7.38 2.21
CA SER A 130 14.07 6.09 1.81
C SER A 130 13.56 4.93 2.67
N GLU A 131 13.62 5.09 3.99
CA GLU A 131 13.15 4.11 4.96
C GLU A 131 11.66 3.82 4.79
N LYS A 132 10.86 4.88 4.59
CA LYS A 132 9.43 4.78 4.30
C LYS A 132 9.13 3.92 3.07
N ARG A 133 9.92 4.05 1.99
CA ARG A 133 9.77 3.24 0.77
C ARG A 133 10.06 1.77 1.04
N VAL A 134 11.16 1.46 1.73
CA VAL A 134 11.55 0.09 2.10
C VAL A 134 10.51 -0.55 3.01
N ARG A 135 10.05 0.20 4.03
CA ARG A 135 8.99 -0.25 4.94
C ARG A 135 7.72 -0.59 4.16
N LEU A 136 7.23 0.31 3.31
CA LEU A 136 6.01 0.07 2.52
C LEU A 136 6.17 -1.11 1.55
N ALA A 137 7.33 -1.28 0.92
CA ALA A 137 7.62 -2.42 0.05
C ALA A 137 7.55 -3.74 0.84
N SER A 138 8.23 -3.82 1.99
CA SER A 138 8.24 -5.00 2.85
C SER A 138 6.85 -5.32 3.42
N GLU A 139 6.07 -4.29 3.81
CA GLU A 139 4.69 -4.45 4.27
C GLU A 139 3.80 -5.00 3.16
N ARG A 140 3.89 -4.46 1.94
CA ARG A 140 3.13 -4.97 0.79
C ARG A 140 3.49 -6.42 0.49
N HIS A 141 4.78 -6.75 0.49
CA HIS A 141 5.25 -8.12 0.26
C HIS A 141 4.67 -9.09 1.31
N ARG A 142 4.79 -8.78 2.61
CA ARG A 142 4.22 -9.61 3.67
C ARG A 142 2.71 -9.79 3.54
N ARG A 143 1.96 -8.74 3.17
CA ARG A 143 0.51 -8.82 2.95
C ARG A 143 0.16 -9.73 1.76
N ARG A 144 0.86 -9.58 0.63
CA ARG A 144 0.65 -10.41 -0.57
C ARG A 144 1.00 -11.87 -0.29
N PHE A 145 2.14 -12.11 0.36
CA PHE A 145 2.56 -13.46 0.76
C PHE A 145 1.53 -14.12 1.67
N ALA A 146 1.06 -13.42 2.70
CA ALA A 146 0.03 -13.95 3.61
C ALA A 146 -1.29 -14.25 2.87
N HIS A 147 -1.67 -13.44 1.89
CA HIS A 147 -2.86 -13.70 1.06
C HIS A 147 -2.70 -14.97 0.24
N MET A 148 -1.60 -15.08 -0.51
CA MET A 148 -1.29 -16.26 -1.31
C MET A 148 -1.25 -17.54 -0.48
N VAL A 149 -0.65 -17.49 0.72
CA VAL A 149 -0.61 -18.63 1.63
C VAL A 149 -2.02 -19.02 2.06
N ARG A 150 -2.88 -18.06 2.42
CA ARG A 150 -4.29 -18.34 2.79
C ARG A 150 -5.05 -19.00 1.65
N GLU A 151 -4.91 -18.51 0.42
CA GLU A 151 -5.58 -19.08 -0.76
C GLU A 151 -5.14 -20.53 -1.01
N LYS A 152 -3.82 -20.79 -0.95
CA LYS A 152 -3.29 -22.14 -1.14
C LYS A 152 -3.72 -23.10 -0.03
N VAL A 153 -3.70 -22.66 1.23
CA VAL A 153 -4.17 -23.47 2.37
C VAL A 153 -5.66 -23.75 2.26
N HIS A 154 -6.45 -22.75 1.87
CA HIS A 154 -7.88 -22.91 1.66
C HIS A 154 -8.18 -23.95 0.57
N LEU A 155 -7.45 -23.92 -0.55
CA LEU A 155 -7.57 -24.91 -1.61
C LEU A 155 -7.29 -26.34 -1.10
N VAL A 156 -6.21 -26.52 -0.35
CA VAL A 156 -5.87 -27.83 0.25
C VAL A 156 -6.97 -28.32 1.20
N GLN A 157 -7.53 -27.42 2.01
CA GLN A 157 -8.66 -27.77 2.89
C GLN A 157 -9.90 -28.18 2.10
N LEU A 158 -10.23 -27.49 1.01
CA LEU A 158 -11.37 -27.86 0.15
C LEU A 158 -11.18 -29.25 -0.48
N LEU A 159 -9.97 -29.57 -0.96
CA LEU A 159 -9.65 -30.88 -1.52
C LEU A 159 -9.76 -31.99 -0.46
N ARG A 160 -9.23 -31.73 0.74
CA ARG A 160 -9.31 -32.67 1.87
C ARG A 160 -10.72 -32.90 2.39
N ASN A 161 -11.58 -31.87 2.38
CA ASN A 161 -12.96 -32.00 2.84
C ASN A 161 -13.87 -32.70 1.81
N ARG A 162 -13.42 -32.82 0.56
CA ARG A 162 -14.14 -33.49 -0.52
C ARG A 162 -13.93 -35.01 -0.52
N SER A 163 -12.72 -35.46 -0.17
CA SER A 163 -12.33 -36.88 -0.06
C SER A 163 -12.88 -37.51 1.21
#